data_AF-A0A941PQW0-F1
#
_entry.id   AF-A0A941PQW0-F1
#
_cell.length_a   1.000
_cell.length_b   1.000
_cell.length_c   1.000
_cell.angle_alpha   90.00
_cell.angle_beta   90.00
_cell.angle_gamma   90.00
#
_symmetry.space_group_name_H-M   'P 1'
#
loop_
_entity.id
_entity.type
_entity.pdbx_description
1 polymer ?
#
loop_
_entity_poly.entity_id
_entity_poly.type
_entity_poly.pdbx_seq_one_letter_code
_entity_poly.pdbx_strand_id
1 'polypeptide(L)'
;MSTTAPTPSPAGARMPAFYIPHGAGPCFFMDWNPPDAWDRTAAFLRGIPASLPARPTAIVLVTAHWLAPQVTLTGSARPGMLFDYYGFPPHTCELRYPAPGAPALA
;
A
#
# COMPACT_ATOMS: atom_id res chain seq x y z
N MET A 1 -21.75 -31.88 26.83
CA MET A 1 -20.81 -30.83 26.36
C MET A 1 -21.42 -30.21 25.12
N SER A 2 -22.12 -29.08 25.27
CA SER A 2 -22.72 -28.37 24.13
C SER A 2 -21.71 -27.39 23.56
N THR A 3 -21.27 -27.65 22.34
CA THR A 3 -20.41 -26.74 21.57
C THR A 3 -21.32 -25.73 20.86
N THR A 4 -21.41 -24.53 21.41
CA THR A 4 -22.11 -23.43 20.74
C THR A 4 -21.23 -22.94 19.58
N ALA A 5 -21.75 -23.02 18.36
CA ALA A 5 -21.10 -22.43 17.19
C ALA A 5 -20.97 -20.90 17.36
N PRO A 6 -19.87 -20.28 16.89
CA PRO A 6 -19.69 -18.84 17.00
C PRO A 6 -20.75 -18.13 16.15
N THR A 7 -21.46 -17.20 16.78
CA THR A 7 -22.42 -16.32 16.11
C THR A 7 -21.67 -15.44 15.09
N PRO A 8 -22.11 -15.37 13.82
CA PRO A 8 -21.49 -14.47 12.85
C PRO A 8 -21.67 -13.02 13.31
N SER A 9 -20.56 -12.28 13.41
CA SER A 9 -20.59 -10.83 13.64
C SER A 9 -21.50 -10.15 12.61
N PRO A 10 -22.24 -9.08 12.99
CA PRO A 10 -23.02 -8.32 12.04
C PRO A 10 -22.09 -7.93 10.89
N ALA A 11 -22.52 -8.21 9.65
CA ALA A 11 -21.70 -8.05 8.46
C ALA A 11 -21.12 -6.62 8.42
N GLY A 12 -19.86 -6.49 8.86
CA GLY A 12 -19.16 -5.22 8.80
C GLY A 12 -19.16 -4.74 7.36
N ALA A 13 -19.40 -3.44 7.17
CA ALA A 13 -19.40 -2.84 5.84
C ALA A 13 -18.17 -3.31 5.06
N ARG A 14 -18.41 -3.98 3.92
CA ARG A 14 -17.35 -4.58 3.10
C ARG A 14 -16.37 -3.47 2.68
N MET A 15 -15.08 -3.68 2.97
CA MET A 15 -14.04 -2.76 2.54
C MET A 15 -13.94 -2.74 1.00
N PRO A 16 -13.76 -1.57 0.38
CA PRO A 16 -13.59 -1.46 -1.06
C PRO A 16 -12.23 -2.02 -1.51
N ALA A 17 -12.16 -2.42 -2.78
CA ALA A 17 -10.91 -2.69 -3.48
C ALA A 17 -10.60 -1.50 -4.41
N PHE A 18 -9.34 -1.06 -4.43
CA PHE A 18 -8.88 0.01 -5.30
C PHE A 18 -7.88 -0.50 -6.33
N TYR A 19 -7.99 0.00 -7.55
CA TYR A 19 -6.90 -0.04 -8.52
C TYR A 19 -6.23 1.33 -8.51
N ILE A 20 -4.99 1.39 -8.02
CA ILE A 20 -4.31 2.65 -7.72
C ILE A 20 -3.25 2.91 -8.79
N PRO A 21 -3.26 4.08 -9.47
CA PRO A 21 -2.11 4.50 -10.25
C PRO A 21 -0.97 4.86 -9.29
N HIS A 22 0.14 4.11 -9.35
CA HIS A 22 1.30 4.37 -8.50
C HIS A 22 2.27 5.42 -9.08
N GLY A 23 1.98 5.95 -10.27
CA GLY A 23 2.79 6.96 -10.95
C GLY A 23 4.12 6.44 -11.53
N ALA A 24 4.90 7.37 -12.11
CA ALA A 24 6.22 7.06 -12.64
C ALA A 24 7.26 7.16 -11.52
N GLY A 25 7.99 6.08 -11.23
CA GLY A 25 9.10 6.06 -10.27
C GLY A 25 8.85 6.90 -8.99
N PRO A 26 9.86 7.61 -8.47
CA PRO A 26 9.75 8.45 -7.27
C PRO A 26 9.02 9.78 -7.53
N CYS A 27 7.89 9.77 -8.22
CA CYS A 27 7.19 10.97 -8.72
C CYS A 27 6.95 12.06 -7.69
N PHE A 28 6.60 11.74 -6.45
CA PHE A 28 6.34 12.74 -5.41
C PHE A 28 7.60 13.36 -4.79
N PHE A 29 8.79 12.92 -5.20
CA PHE A 29 10.08 13.32 -4.63
C PHE A 29 11.03 13.91 -5.69
N MET A 30 10.46 14.41 -6.79
CA MET A 30 11.20 15.00 -7.90
C MET A 30 10.68 16.39 -8.22
N ASP A 31 11.55 17.22 -8.79
CA ASP A 31 11.18 18.49 -9.36
C ASP A 31 10.65 18.30 -10.79
N TRP A 32 9.41 18.69 -11.02
CA TRP A 32 8.74 18.55 -12.31
C TRP A 32 8.53 19.89 -12.99
N ASN A 33 8.41 19.84 -14.32
CA ASN A 33 7.95 20.97 -15.12
C ASN A 33 6.81 20.49 -16.04
N PRO A 34 5.55 20.88 -15.78
CA PRO A 34 5.13 21.83 -14.74
C PRO A 34 5.22 21.22 -13.32
N PRO A 35 5.38 22.06 -12.27
CA PRO A 35 5.59 21.59 -10.90
C PRO A 35 4.38 20.87 -10.30
N ASP A 36 3.18 21.08 -10.83
CA ASP A 36 1.91 20.49 -10.37
C ASP A 36 1.57 19.16 -11.07
N ALA A 37 2.50 18.58 -11.84
CA ALA A 37 2.28 17.40 -12.68
C ALA A 37 1.62 16.21 -11.95
N TRP A 38 1.84 16.07 -10.65
CA TRP A 38 1.34 14.95 -9.84
C TRP A 38 0.28 15.33 -8.79
N ASP A 39 -0.16 16.59 -8.75
CA ASP A 39 -1.07 17.09 -7.71
C ASP A 39 -2.41 16.37 -7.69
N ARG A 40 -2.95 16.04 -8.87
CA ARG A 40 -4.21 15.28 -8.98
C ARG A 40 -4.08 13.87 -8.43
N THR A 41 -2.97 13.19 -8.71
CA THR A 41 -2.70 11.85 -8.17
C THR A 41 -2.50 11.92 -6.66
N ALA A 42 -1.76 12.90 -6.17
CA ALA A 42 -1.58 13.12 -4.74
C ALA A 42 -2.91 13.41 -4.03
N ALA A 43 -3.77 14.24 -4.63
CA ALA A 43 -5.11 14.53 -4.10
C ALA A 43 -6.00 13.29 -4.06
N PHE A 44 -6.00 12.48 -5.13
CA PHE A 44 -6.72 11.20 -5.17
C PHE A 44 -6.27 10.26 -4.03
N LEU A 45 -4.96 10.03 -3.89
CA LEU A 45 -4.41 9.14 -2.85
C LEU A 45 -4.74 9.62 -1.43
N ARG A 46 -4.64 10.94 -1.18
CA ARG A 46 -5.00 11.54 0.12
C ARG A 46 -6.50 11.46 0.41
N GLY A 47 -7.34 11.37 -0.62
CA GLY A 47 -8.79 11.23 -0.49
C GLY A 47 -9.26 9.82 -0.11
N ILE A 48 -8.46 8.78 -0.39
CA ILE A 48 -8.86 7.38 -0.16
C ILE A 48 -9.34 7.13 1.28
N PRO A 49 -8.62 7.54 2.36
CA PRO A 49 -9.05 7.27 3.74
C PRO A 49 -10.46 7.79 4.07
N ALA A 50 -10.84 8.93 3.51
CA ALA A 50 -12.16 9.54 3.73
C ALA A 50 -13.30 8.79 3.01
N SER A 51 -12.98 7.98 2.00
CA SER A 51 -13.95 7.15 1.27
C SER A 51 -14.22 5.79 1.92
N LEU A 52 -13.46 5.41 2.96
CA LEU A 52 -13.58 4.10 3.60
C LEU A 52 -14.73 4.08 4.61
N PRO A 53 -15.46 2.97 4.75
CA PRO A 53 -16.55 2.87 5.73
C PRO A 53 -16.04 2.89 7.17
N ALA A 54 -14.78 2.53 7.41
CA ALA A 54 -14.09 2.59 8.70
C ALA A 54 -12.57 2.53 8.48
N ARG A 55 -11.78 2.76 9.54
CA ARG A 55 -10.32 2.56 9.50
C ARG A 55 -9.99 1.08 9.26
N PRO A 56 -9.20 0.73 8.22
CA PRO A 56 -8.78 -0.64 8.01
C PRO A 56 -7.91 -1.17 9.16
N THR A 57 -8.13 -2.43 9.52
CA THR A 57 -7.24 -3.17 10.45
C THR A 57 -6.07 -3.82 9.72
N ALA A 58 -6.19 -4.01 8.40
CA ALA A 58 -5.17 -4.57 7.52
C ALA A 58 -5.34 -4.02 6.09
N ILE A 59 -4.24 -3.99 5.32
CA ILE A 59 -4.24 -3.68 3.89
C ILE A 59 -3.50 -4.81 3.17
N VAL A 60 -4.13 -5.39 2.16
CA VAL A 60 -3.47 -6.32 1.23
C VAL A 60 -3.08 -5.52 -0.02
N LEU A 61 -1.79 -5.49 -0.33
CA LEU A 61 -1.25 -4.80 -1.50
C LEU A 61 -0.71 -5.84 -2.49
N VAL A 62 -1.18 -5.76 -3.74
CA VAL A 62 -0.64 -6.56 -4.85
C VAL A 62 0.11 -5.60 -5.78
N THR A 63 1.39 -5.86 -6.00
CA THR A 63 2.27 -4.99 -6.82
C THR A 63 2.64 -5.66 -8.14
N ALA A 64 2.78 -4.86 -9.19
CA ALA A 64 3.28 -5.31 -10.49
C ALA A 64 4.81 -5.40 -10.56
N HIS A 65 5.53 -4.86 -9.55
CA HIS A 65 7.01 -4.75 -9.55
C HIS A 65 7.71 -5.91 -8.84
N TRP A 66 6.99 -6.98 -8.52
CA TRP A 66 7.63 -8.18 -7.97
C TRP A 66 7.19 -9.40 -8.78
N LEU A 67 8.08 -9.86 -9.64
CA LEU A 67 7.91 -11.11 -10.35
C LEU A 67 8.57 -12.26 -9.59
N ALA A 68 7.80 -13.31 -9.31
CA ALA A 68 8.28 -14.53 -8.69
C ALA A 68 7.69 -15.76 -9.40
N PRO A 69 8.38 -16.92 -9.44
CA PRO A 69 7.85 -18.14 -10.07
C PRO A 69 6.57 -18.68 -9.43
N GLN A 70 6.30 -18.28 -8.19
CA GLN A 70 5.17 -18.68 -7.38
C GLN A 70 4.67 -17.48 -6.56
N VAL A 71 3.44 -17.56 -6.05
CA VAL A 71 2.89 -16.53 -5.16
C VAL A 71 3.79 -16.40 -3.93
N THR A 72 4.23 -15.17 -3.66
CA THR A 72 5.08 -14.84 -2.51
C THR A 72 4.46 -13.70 -1.73
N LEU A 73 4.72 -13.68 -0.43
CA LEU A 73 4.15 -12.74 0.54
C LEU A 73 5.30 -12.14 1.36
N THR A 74 5.11 -10.91 1.83
CA THR A 74 6.00 -10.32 2.84
C THR A 74 5.34 -10.36 4.20
N GLY A 75 6.10 -10.80 5.22
CA GLY A 75 5.63 -10.94 6.59
C GLY A 75 6.59 -10.39 7.64
N SER A 76 7.58 -9.57 7.26
CA SER A 76 8.52 -8.99 8.22
C SER A 76 7.80 -8.03 9.16
N ALA A 77 8.16 -8.01 10.45
CA ALA A 77 7.66 -7.03 11.42
C ALA A 77 8.17 -5.60 11.13
N ARG A 78 9.28 -5.50 10.42
CA ARG A 78 9.91 -4.25 9.96
C ARG A 78 10.38 -4.47 8.52
N PRO A 79 9.46 -4.42 7.53
CA PRO A 79 9.84 -4.58 6.13
C PRO A 79 10.88 -3.52 5.74
N GLY A 80 11.89 -3.95 4.98
CA GLY A 80 12.79 -3.02 4.30
C GLY A 80 12.08 -2.31 3.15
N MET A 81 12.76 -1.34 2.53
CA MET A 81 12.31 -0.78 1.25
C MET A 81 13.11 -1.40 0.12
N LEU A 82 12.40 -1.68 -0.97
CA LEU A 82 12.99 -2.11 -2.24
C LEU A 82 12.78 -0.98 -3.24
N PHE A 83 13.85 -0.56 -3.91
CA PHE A 83 13.81 0.45 -4.96
C PHE A 83 14.04 -0.26 -6.30
N ASP A 84 12.94 -0.51 -7.02
CA ASP A 84 12.98 -1.14 -8.34
C ASP A 84 12.79 -0.09 -9.45
N TYR A 85 13.68 0.90 -9.46
CA TYR A 85 13.74 1.91 -10.51
C TYR A 85 15.17 2.43 -10.65
N TYR A 86 15.49 2.98 -11.82
CA TYR A 86 16.82 3.48 -12.16
C TYR A 86 16.73 4.76 -13.01
N GLY A 87 17.84 5.49 -13.12
CA GLY A 87 17.92 6.73 -13.92
C GLY A 87 17.30 7.97 -13.26
N PHE A 88 16.84 7.85 -12.02
CA PHE A 88 16.31 8.96 -11.22
C PHE A 88 17.38 9.58 -10.29
N PRO A 89 17.18 10.81 -9.78
CA PRO A 89 18.10 11.45 -8.85
C PRO A 89 18.44 10.57 -7.63
N PRO A 90 19.70 10.51 -7.17
CA PRO A 90 20.10 9.59 -6.10
C PRO A 90 19.29 9.69 -4.80
N HIS A 91 18.87 10.90 -4.42
CA HIS A 91 18.13 11.14 -3.19
C HIS A 91 16.79 10.37 -3.12
N THR A 92 16.25 9.95 -4.27
CA THR A 92 15.00 9.18 -4.28
C THR A 92 15.19 7.76 -3.74
N CYS A 93 16.38 7.18 -3.91
CA CYS A 93 16.75 5.87 -3.35
C CYS A 93 17.22 5.95 -1.88
N GLU A 94 17.28 7.16 -1.31
CA GLU A 94 17.67 7.39 0.08
C GLU A 94 16.47 7.62 1.00
N LEU A 95 15.26 7.71 0.43
CA LEU A 95 14.01 7.83 1.17
C LEU A 95 13.90 6.73 2.22
N ARG A 96 13.33 7.04 3.39
CA ARG A 96 13.12 6.10 4.49
C ARG A 96 11.65 6.11 4.91
N TYR A 97 11.00 4.95 4.83
CA TYR A 97 9.64 4.72 5.31
C TYR A 97 9.63 3.50 6.24
N PRO A 98 9.73 3.69 7.57
CA PRO A 98 9.76 2.60 8.54
C PRO A 98 8.35 2.04 8.78
N ALA A 99 7.76 1.43 7.75
CA ALA A 99 6.42 0.84 7.84
C ALA A 99 6.38 -0.24 8.95
N PRO A 100 5.38 -0.23 9.84
CA PRO A 100 5.16 -1.36 10.72
C PRO A 100 4.63 -2.54 9.90
N GLY A 101 5.24 -3.71 10.08
CA GLY A 101 4.72 -4.96 9.53
C GLY A 101 3.73 -5.65 10.45
N ALA A 102 3.02 -6.64 9.90
CA ALA A 102 2.07 -7.46 10.65
C ALA A 102 2.27 -8.95 10.33
N PRO A 103 3.31 -9.60 10.91
CA PRO A 103 3.67 -10.98 10.57
C PRO A 103 2.54 -12.01 10.73
N ALA A 104 1.61 -11.77 11.66
CA ALA A 104 0.47 -12.66 11.89
C ALA A 104 -0.57 -12.66 10.75
N LEU A 105 -0.46 -11.74 9.78
CA LEU A 105 -1.33 -11.64 8.60
C LEU A 105 -0.69 -12.23 7.34
N ALA A 106 0.57 -12.67 7.40
CA ALA A 106 1.37 -13.10 6.27
C ALA A 106 1.46 -14.62 6.13
#